data_AF-A0A1F8KMM2-F1
#
_entry.id   AF-A0A1F8KMM2-F1
#
_cell.length_a   1.000
_cell.length_b   1.000
_cell.length_c   1.000
_cell.angle_alpha   90.00
_cell.angle_beta   90.00
_cell.angle_gamma   90.00
#
_symmetry.space_group_name_H-M   'P 1'
#
loop_
_entity.id
_entity.type
_entity.pdbx_description
1 polymer ?
#
loop_
_entity_poly.entity_id
_entity_poly.type
_entity_poly.pdbx_seq_one_letter_code
_entity_poly.pdbx_strand_id
1 'polypeptide(L)'
;MPDFSRMPRYDIRNDGIGPYGVFYCDTCGREFRSQPDVGGAVTQDLGRQVASGLLRKVPLFGNAVANNVVGEDPRYSMKMSPAQLENAWKQAQAQFRECPTCSRIVCLSDFDTQSGFCQEDSPRTNEIAEARGEQTGAALKGLASAFGLGDVVKNVQQAAKTAQNAASQAARCPNDGTLAAPGTKFCPNCGTKIETVSKAGFCQNCGAETKGAKFCPDCGTRTG
;
A
#
# COMPACT_ATOMS: atom_id res chain seq x y z
N MET A 1 8.45 -14.32 20.69
CA MET A 1 7.75 -14.07 19.41
C MET A 1 7.40 -12.60 19.39
N PRO A 2 7.46 -11.89 18.24
CA PRO A 2 6.93 -10.54 18.19
C PRO A 2 5.45 -10.58 18.64
N ASP A 3 5.12 -9.81 19.66
CA ASP A 3 3.73 -9.65 20.09
C ASP A 3 3.04 -8.73 19.10
N PHE A 4 2.03 -9.26 18.42
CA PHE A 4 1.17 -8.50 17.51
C PHE A 4 -0.04 -7.99 18.29
N SER A 5 -0.43 -6.75 18.07
CA SER A 5 -1.62 -6.15 18.71
C SER A 5 -2.93 -6.78 18.21
N ARG A 6 -2.93 -7.30 16.97
CA ARG A 6 -4.07 -7.95 16.34
C ARG A 6 -3.61 -8.98 15.30
N MET A 7 -4.55 -9.74 14.75
CA MET A 7 -4.31 -10.48 13.51
C MET A 7 -4.44 -9.56 12.29
N PRO A 8 -3.64 -9.79 11.23
CA PRO A 8 -3.85 -9.13 9.94
C PRO A 8 -5.19 -9.54 9.34
N ARG A 9 -5.58 -8.91 8.23
CA ARG A 9 -6.73 -9.38 7.47
C ARG A 9 -6.53 -10.85 7.12
N TYR A 10 -7.58 -11.64 7.26
CA TYR A 10 -7.54 -13.07 6.97
C TYR A 10 -8.84 -13.57 6.35
N ASP A 11 -8.75 -14.72 5.72
CA ASP A 11 -9.86 -15.49 5.16
C ASP A 11 -9.67 -16.97 5.49
N ILE A 12 -10.77 -17.72 5.55
CA ILE A 12 -10.74 -19.16 5.81
C ILE A 12 -11.14 -19.86 4.53
N ARG A 13 -10.23 -20.68 4.00
CA ARG A 13 -10.42 -21.41 2.76
C ARG A 13 -10.22 -22.91 3.00
N ASN A 14 -10.74 -23.74 2.10
CA ASN A 14 -10.61 -25.18 2.17
C ASN A 14 -10.45 -25.75 0.76
N ASP A 15 -9.38 -26.52 0.55
CA ASP A 15 -9.05 -27.15 -0.73
C ASP A 15 -9.42 -28.65 -0.74
N GLY A 16 -10.26 -29.09 0.19
CA GLY A 16 -10.68 -30.49 0.36
C GLY A 16 -9.83 -31.29 1.36
N ILE A 17 -8.77 -30.70 1.91
CA ILE A 17 -7.91 -31.33 2.93
C ILE A 17 -8.32 -30.89 4.36
N GLY A 18 -9.02 -29.77 4.49
CA GLY A 18 -9.36 -29.15 5.76
C GLY A 18 -9.32 -27.62 5.66
N PRO A 19 -10.07 -26.91 6.52
CA PRO A 19 -10.02 -25.45 6.56
C PRO A 19 -8.64 -24.97 7.00
N TYR A 20 -8.12 -23.93 6.34
CA TYR A 20 -6.87 -23.25 6.66
C TYR A 20 -7.05 -21.74 6.61
N GLY A 21 -6.19 -21.02 7.35
CA GLY A 21 -6.16 -19.57 7.36
C GLY A 21 -5.28 -19.00 6.25
N VAL A 22 -5.78 -18.00 5.54
CA VAL A 22 -5.01 -17.16 4.61
C VAL A 22 -4.89 -15.77 5.20
N PHE A 23 -3.67 -15.31 5.44
CA PHE A 23 -3.36 -14.00 6.02
C PHE A 23 -2.82 -13.07 4.95
N TYR A 24 -3.25 -11.81 4.96
CA TYR A 24 -2.88 -10.83 3.94
C TYR A 24 -1.97 -9.75 4.50
N CYS A 25 -0.95 -9.37 3.73
CA CYS A 25 -0.20 -8.15 4.00
C CYS A 25 -1.13 -6.92 3.88
N ASP A 26 -1.10 -6.02 4.85
CA ASP A 26 -1.90 -4.79 4.82
C ASP A 26 -1.46 -3.81 3.70
N THR A 27 -0.20 -3.89 3.24
CA THR A 27 0.36 -3.04 2.15
C THR A 27 0.23 -3.72 0.77
N CYS A 28 0.96 -4.80 0.50
CA CYS A 28 0.92 -5.43 -0.84
C CYS A 28 -0.23 -6.43 -1.08
N GLY A 29 -1.00 -6.79 -0.06
CA GLY A 29 -2.07 -7.79 -0.19
C GLY A 29 -1.61 -9.23 -0.44
N ARG A 30 -0.29 -9.51 -0.36
CA ARG A 30 0.25 -10.87 -0.54
C ARG A 30 -0.35 -11.84 0.48
N GLU A 31 -0.74 -13.01 -0.02
CA GLU A 31 -1.34 -14.10 0.74
C GLU A 31 -0.27 -14.97 1.42
N PHE A 32 -0.48 -15.32 2.68
CA PHE A 32 0.31 -16.26 3.45
C PHE A 32 -0.60 -17.31 4.06
N ARG A 33 -0.40 -18.57 3.66
CA ARG A 33 -1.27 -19.69 4.00
C ARG A 33 -0.72 -20.48 5.21
N SER A 34 -1.59 -20.82 6.16
CA SER A 34 -1.31 -21.83 7.20
C SER A 34 -1.51 -23.24 6.67
N GLN A 35 -0.88 -24.24 7.28
CA GLN A 35 -1.21 -25.63 7.00
C GLN A 35 -2.52 -26.03 7.70
N PRO A 36 -3.40 -26.80 7.04
CA PRO A 36 -4.59 -27.34 7.66
C PRO A 36 -4.20 -28.34 8.76
N ASP A 37 -4.93 -28.33 9.88
CA ASP A 37 -4.74 -29.29 10.96
C ASP A 37 -5.32 -30.65 10.56
N VAL A 38 -4.52 -31.45 9.86
CA VAL A 38 -4.86 -32.82 9.44
C VAL A 38 -4.79 -33.83 10.59
N GLY A 39 -4.30 -33.45 11.77
CA GLY A 39 -4.10 -34.34 12.92
C GLY A 39 -5.41 -34.79 13.57
N GLY A 40 -6.42 -33.91 13.59
CA GLY A 40 -7.75 -34.23 14.14
C GLY A 40 -8.64 -35.07 13.21
N ALA A 41 -8.39 -35.03 11.90
CA ALA A 41 -9.20 -35.76 10.91
C ALA A 41 -8.85 -37.26 10.87
N VAL A 42 -7.57 -37.62 11.01
CA VAL A 42 -7.11 -39.02 10.94
C VAL A 42 -7.49 -39.83 12.19
N THR A 43 -7.53 -39.19 13.36
CA THR A 43 -7.93 -39.86 14.61
C THR A 43 -9.42 -40.17 14.67
N GLN A 44 -10.27 -39.35 14.03
CA GLN A 44 -11.71 -39.57 13.99
C GLN A 44 -12.13 -40.69 13.02
N ASP A 45 -11.49 -40.80 11.86
CA ASP A 45 -11.78 -41.88 10.89
C ASP A 45 -11.29 -43.25 11.39
N LEU A 46 -10.12 -43.30 12.02
CA LEU A 46 -9.60 -44.54 12.60
C LEU A 46 -10.41 -44.99 13.83
N GLY A 47 -10.87 -44.03 14.67
CA GLY A 47 -11.72 -44.33 15.82
C GLY A 47 -13.10 -44.88 15.43
N ARG A 48 -13.68 -44.41 14.33
CA ARG A 48 -14.98 -44.90 13.81
C ARG A 48 -14.88 -46.28 13.17
N GLN A 49 -13.79 -46.58 12.45
CA GLN A 49 -13.62 -47.88 11.80
C GLN A 49 -13.33 -49.01 12.79
N VAL A 50 -12.63 -48.74 13.90
CA VAL A 50 -12.31 -49.77 14.90
C VAL A 50 -13.45 -49.96 15.93
N ALA A 51 -14.27 -48.93 16.17
CA ALA A 51 -15.40 -49.01 17.11
C ALA A 51 -16.70 -49.62 16.53
N SER A 52 -16.79 -49.83 15.21
CA SER A 52 -18.01 -50.37 14.57
C SER A 52 -18.23 -51.88 14.82
N GLY A 53 -17.19 -52.63 15.18
CA GLY A 53 -17.27 -54.08 15.39
C GLY A 53 -17.49 -54.54 16.84
N LEU A 54 -17.27 -53.69 17.85
CA LEU A 54 -17.10 -54.13 19.25
C LEU A 54 -17.94 -53.36 20.29
N LEU A 55 -18.93 -52.56 19.89
CA LEU A 55 -19.74 -51.77 20.83
C LEU A 55 -21.26 -51.96 20.65
N ARG A 56 -21.71 -53.19 20.42
CA ARG A 56 -23.16 -53.52 20.49
C ARG A 56 -23.68 -53.80 21.91
N LYS A 57 -22.87 -53.70 22.98
CA LYS A 57 -23.36 -54.14 24.31
C LYS A 57 -22.66 -53.60 25.57
N VAL A 58 -22.24 -52.33 25.62
CA VAL A 58 -21.83 -51.73 26.91
C VAL A 58 -22.38 -50.30 27.04
N PRO A 59 -23.27 -50.02 28.02
CA PRO A 59 -23.69 -48.67 28.35
C PRO A 59 -22.65 -48.05 29.30
N LEU A 60 -21.64 -47.37 28.75
CA LEU A 60 -20.69 -46.59 29.54
C LEU A 60 -21.17 -45.14 29.66
N PHE A 61 -21.82 -44.87 30.78
CA PHE A 61 -22.05 -43.54 31.33
C PHE A 61 -20.70 -42.86 31.64
N GLY A 62 -20.50 -41.62 31.19
CA GLY A 62 -19.33 -40.82 31.57
C GLY A 62 -19.03 -39.66 30.61
N ASN A 63 -19.80 -38.58 30.74
CA ASN A 63 -19.64 -37.33 29.99
C ASN A 63 -18.34 -36.61 30.37
N ALA A 64 -17.29 -36.71 29.53
CA ALA A 64 -16.14 -35.79 29.59
C ALA A 64 -15.27 -35.82 28.32
N VAL A 65 -15.83 -35.68 27.11
CA VAL A 65 -15.00 -35.31 25.93
C VAL A 65 -15.77 -34.39 24.98
N ALA A 66 -15.35 -33.13 24.99
CA ALA A 66 -15.42 -32.12 23.92
C ALA A 66 -16.75 -31.85 23.21
N ASN A 67 -17.41 -30.77 23.65
CA ASN A 67 -18.38 -29.99 22.86
C ASN A 67 -17.70 -29.33 21.63
N ASN A 68 -17.36 -30.10 20.59
CA ASN A 68 -16.98 -29.53 19.29
C ASN A 68 -17.19 -30.50 18.11
N VAL A 69 -18.24 -31.33 18.17
CA VAL A 69 -18.57 -32.26 17.08
C VAL A 69 -20.02 -32.07 16.64
N VAL A 70 -20.35 -30.88 16.16
CA VAL A 70 -21.28 -30.80 15.03
C VAL A 70 -20.47 -31.27 13.83
N GLY A 71 -20.67 -32.54 13.45
CA GLY A 71 -19.92 -33.24 12.43
C GLY A 71 -20.15 -32.68 11.03
N GLU A 72 -19.55 -31.54 10.75
CA GLU A 72 -19.36 -31.03 9.39
C GLU A 72 -18.06 -31.67 8.87
N ASP A 73 -18.14 -32.36 7.73
CA ASP A 73 -17.00 -33.05 7.12
C ASP A 73 -15.87 -32.02 6.89
N PRO A 74 -14.64 -32.24 7.43
CA PRO A 74 -13.51 -31.33 7.26
C PRO A 74 -13.20 -30.99 5.81
N ARG A 75 -13.61 -31.83 4.85
CA ARG A 75 -13.43 -31.61 3.42
C ARG A 75 -14.31 -30.49 2.85
N TYR A 76 -15.40 -30.16 3.53
CA TYR A 76 -16.38 -29.15 3.09
C TYR A 76 -16.58 -28.02 4.10
N SER A 77 -16.01 -28.12 5.30
CA SER A 77 -16.06 -27.04 6.27
C SER A 77 -15.18 -25.86 5.84
N MET A 78 -15.78 -24.67 5.76
CA MET A 78 -15.09 -23.38 5.56
C MET A 78 -14.97 -22.59 6.87
N LYS A 79 -15.09 -23.28 8.02
CA LYS A 79 -15.10 -22.66 9.35
C LYS A 79 -13.95 -23.20 10.19
N MET A 80 -13.34 -22.31 10.97
CA MET A 80 -12.36 -22.66 12.00
C MET A 80 -12.83 -22.13 13.35
N SER A 81 -12.62 -22.91 14.40
CA SER A 81 -12.77 -22.40 15.77
C SER A 81 -11.71 -21.33 16.05
N PRO A 82 -11.95 -20.41 17.02
CA PRO A 82 -10.98 -19.39 17.38
C PRO A 82 -9.60 -19.95 17.75
N ALA A 83 -9.55 -21.10 18.44
CA ALA A 83 -8.30 -21.76 18.80
C ALA A 83 -7.54 -22.31 17.58
N GLN A 84 -8.25 -22.89 16.60
CA GLN A 84 -7.64 -23.36 15.35
C GLN A 84 -7.09 -22.19 14.53
N LEU A 85 -7.83 -21.08 14.49
CA LEU A 85 -7.41 -19.87 13.80
C LEU A 85 -6.17 -19.24 14.44
N GLU A 86 -6.07 -19.23 15.77
CA GLU A 86 -4.89 -18.75 16.48
C GLU A 86 -3.66 -19.63 16.20
N ASN A 87 -3.84 -20.95 16.14
CA ASN A 87 -2.78 -21.88 15.74
C ASN A 87 -2.33 -21.68 14.29
N ALA A 88 -3.28 -21.44 13.38
CA ALA A 88 -2.97 -21.06 12.00
C ALA A 88 -2.17 -19.76 11.92
N TRP A 89 -2.53 -18.76 12.73
CA TRP A 89 -1.80 -17.50 12.81
C TRP A 89 -0.37 -17.69 13.31
N LYS A 90 -0.16 -18.48 14.37
CA LYS A 90 1.18 -18.79 14.91
C LYS A 90 2.14 -19.35 13.85
N GLN A 91 1.63 -20.13 12.89
CA GLN A 91 2.43 -20.64 11.77
C GLN A 91 2.88 -19.52 10.81
N ALA A 92 2.00 -18.54 10.57
CA ALA A 92 2.26 -17.44 9.64
C ALA A 92 3.05 -16.27 10.26
N GLN A 93 3.01 -16.09 11.59
CA GLN A 93 3.63 -14.96 12.30
C GLN A 93 5.09 -14.66 11.91
N ALA A 94 5.88 -15.69 11.60
CA ALA A 94 7.28 -15.51 11.20
C ALA A 94 7.45 -14.60 9.97
N GLN A 95 6.46 -14.59 9.08
CA GLN A 95 6.46 -13.85 7.81
C GLN A 95 5.96 -12.40 7.93
N PHE A 96 5.53 -11.99 9.12
CA PHE A 96 4.94 -10.68 9.35
C PHE A 96 5.70 -9.87 10.39
N ARG A 97 5.56 -8.56 10.32
CA ARG A 97 5.98 -7.60 11.34
C ARG A 97 4.90 -6.51 11.47
N GLU A 98 4.78 -5.95 12.66
CA GLU A 98 3.88 -4.83 12.92
C GLU A 98 4.65 -3.53 12.92
N CYS A 99 4.16 -2.53 12.19
CA CYS A 99 4.74 -1.19 12.22
C CYS A 99 4.32 -0.48 13.52
N PRO A 100 5.26 0.04 14.33
CA PRO A 100 4.92 0.74 15.57
C PRO A 100 4.24 2.10 15.35
N THR A 101 4.33 2.67 14.14
CA THR A 101 3.75 3.97 13.79
C THR A 101 2.29 3.85 13.37
N CYS A 102 1.99 3.00 12.38
CA CYS A 102 0.64 2.86 11.82
C CYS A 102 -0.10 1.59 12.25
N SER A 103 0.50 0.72 13.05
CA SER A 103 -0.05 -0.59 13.49
C SER A 103 -0.52 -1.50 12.35
N ARG A 104 0.03 -1.30 11.15
CA ARG A 104 -0.17 -2.22 10.01
C ARG A 104 0.68 -3.45 10.19
N ILE A 105 0.10 -4.59 9.85
CA ILE A 105 0.79 -5.87 9.85
C ILE A 105 1.19 -6.18 8.42
N VAL A 106 2.48 -6.09 8.16
CA VAL A 106 3.06 -6.16 6.83
C VAL A 106 3.98 -7.37 6.70
N CYS A 107 4.14 -7.87 5.48
CA CYS A 107 5.07 -8.96 5.21
C CYS A 107 6.53 -8.47 5.30
N LEU A 108 7.48 -9.40 5.43
CA LEU A 108 8.91 -9.07 5.50
C LEU A 108 9.44 -8.25 4.33
N SER A 109 8.82 -8.35 3.14
CA SER A 109 9.21 -7.54 1.98
C SER A 109 8.77 -6.08 2.11
N ASP A 110 7.64 -5.80 2.75
CA ASP A 110 7.08 -4.46 2.95
C ASP A 110 7.51 -3.85 4.30
N PHE A 111 8.32 -4.58 5.07
CA PHE A 111 8.89 -4.13 6.33
C PHE A 111 10.37 -3.81 6.16
N ASP A 112 10.77 -2.60 6.55
CA ASP A 112 12.18 -2.23 6.62
C ASP A 112 12.75 -2.72 7.96
N THR A 113 13.44 -3.86 7.93
CA THR A 113 14.04 -4.45 9.13
C THR A 113 15.17 -3.62 9.73
N GLN A 114 15.73 -2.65 8.97
CA GLN A 114 16.79 -1.77 9.48
C GLN A 114 16.21 -0.64 10.31
N SER A 115 15.13 -0.01 9.83
CA SER A 115 14.48 1.08 10.53
C SER A 115 13.43 0.61 11.54
N GLY A 116 12.89 -0.62 11.38
CA GLY A 116 11.85 -1.16 12.25
C GLY A 116 10.44 -0.67 11.91
N PHE A 117 10.24 -0.12 10.71
CA PHE A 117 8.96 0.42 10.24
C PHE A 117 8.52 -0.26 8.94
N CYS A 118 7.24 -0.12 8.58
CA CYS A 118 6.81 -0.47 7.22
C CYS A 118 7.44 0.50 6.20
N GLN A 119 7.54 0.09 4.93
CA GLN A 119 8.17 0.92 3.89
C GLN A 119 7.51 2.30 3.71
N GLU A 120 6.21 2.43 3.99
CA GLU A 120 5.48 3.70 3.92
C GLU A 120 5.88 4.68 5.03
N ASP A 121 6.19 4.17 6.22
CA ASP A 121 6.57 4.98 7.39
C ASP A 121 8.08 5.01 7.62
N SER A 122 8.87 4.29 6.81
CA SER A 122 10.32 4.21 7.00
C SER A 122 10.98 5.56 6.70
N PRO A 123 11.67 6.18 7.67
CA PRO A 123 12.37 7.45 7.44
C PRO A 123 13.49 7.32 6.40
N ARG A 124 13.97 6.09 6.18
CA ARG A 124 15.03 5.75 5.22
C ARG A 124 14.56 5.77 3.76
N THR A 125 13.25 5.71 3.49
CA THR A 125 12.73 5.70 2.12
C THR A 125 13.18 6.96 1.36
N ASN A 126 13.27 8.11 2.04
CA ASN A 126 13.77 9.36 1.46
C ASN A 126 15.26 9.28 1.10
N GLU A 127 16.10 8.73 1.99
CA GLU A 127 17.54 8.57 1.76
C GLU A 127 17.84 7.58 0.62
N ILE A 128 17.06 6.49 0.49
CA ILE A 128 17.20 5.54 -0.62
C ILE A 128 16.75 6.18 -1.94
N ALA A 129 15.68 6.99 -1.93
CA ALA A 129 15.23 7.69 -3.12
C ALA A 129 16.28 8.70 -3.60
N GLU A 130 16.92 9.42 -2.66
CA GLU A 130 18.04 10.31 -2.94
C GLU A 130 19.26 9.54 -3.46
N ALA A 131 19.69 8.47 -2.77
CA ALA A 131 20.82 7.64 -3.20
C ALA A 131 20.58 6.96 -4.56
N ARG A 132 19.36 6.49 -4.84
CA ARG A 132 19.00 5.95 -6.18
C ARG A 132 18.97 7.05 -7.23
N GLY A 133 18.51 8.25 -6.88
CA GLY A 133 18.53 9.42 -7.76
C GLY A 133 19.96 9.84 -8.10
N GLU A 134 20.86 9.80 -7.12
CA GLU A 134 22.28 10.06 -7.30
C GLU A 134 22.97 8.99 -8.14
N GLN A 135 22.69 7.70 -7.90
CA GLN A 135 23.27 6.60 -8.67
C GLN A 135 22.75 6.57 -10.12
N THR A 136 21.46 6.80 -10.32
CA THR A 136 20.87 6.90 -11.66
C THR A 136 21.39 8.16 -12.36
N GLY A 137 21.49 9.28 -11.65
CA GLY A 137 22.06 10.52 -12.15
C GLY A 137 23.55 10.41 -12.47
N ALA A 138 24.32 9.67 -11.67
CA ALA A 138 25.73 9.40 -11.88
C ALA A 138 25.96 8.42 -13.03
N ALA A 139 25.14 7.38 -13.16
CA ALA A 139 25.17 6.46 -14.30
C ALA A 139 24.81 7.17 -15.60
N LEU A 140 23.78 8.03 -15.60
CA LEU A 140 23.40 8.87 -16.74
C LEU A 140 24.51 9.89 -17.08
N LYS A 141 25.13 10.52 -16.08
CA LYS A 141 26.31 11.38 -16.28
C LYS A 141 27.49 10.59 -16.85
N GLY A 142 27.75 9.38 -16.36
CA GLY A 142 28.83 8.52 -16.83
C GLY A 142 28.64 8.10 -18.29
N LEU A 143 27.41 7.69 -18.65
CA LEU A 143 27.01 7.43 -20.04
C LEU A 143 27.13 8.70 -20.91
N ALA A 144 26.63 9.85 -20.46
CA ALA A 144 26.73 11.09 -21.22
C ALA A 144 28.19 11.55 -21.41
N SER A 145 29.06 11.30 -20.43
CA SER A 145 30.49 11.61 -20.49
C SER A 145 31.24 10.65 -21.42
N ALA A 146 30.86 9.36 -21.44
CA ALA A 146 31.45 8.35 -22.31
C ALA A 146 31.05 8.52 -23.78
N PHE A 147 29.86 9.04 -24.06
CA PHE A 147 29.35 9.29 -25.42
C PHE A 147 29.51 10.75 -25.90
N GLY A 148 30.29 11.58 -25.21
CA GLY A 148 30.65 12.93 -25.67
C GLY A 148 29.49 13.95 -25.65
N LEU A 149 28.43 13.71 -24.89
CA LEU A 149 27.25 14.57 -24.78
C LEU A 149 27.35 15.58 -23.62
N GLY A 150 28.54 15.81 -23.08
CA GLY A 150 28.78 16.65 -21.89
C GLY A 150 28.23 18.07 -21.99
N ASP A 151 28.23 18.68 -23.18
CA ASP A 151 27.69 20.02 -23.40
C ASP A 151 26.15 20.04 -23.54
N VAL A 152 25.52 18.91 -23.87
CA VAL A 152 24.07 18.79 -23.94
C VAL A 152 23.45 18.77 -22.53
N VAL A 153 24.18 18.30 -21.50
CA VAL A 153 23.69 18.26 -20.12
C VAL A 153 23.42 19.66 -19.55
N LYS A 154 24.28 20.65 -19.85
CA LYS A 154 24.05 22.04 -19.40
C LYS A 154 22.80 22.64 -20.03
N ASN A 155 22.59 22.36 -21.32
CA ASN A 155 21.41 22.80 -22.05
C ASN A 155 20.14 22.09 -21.59
N VAL A 156 20.22 20.79 -21.26
CA VAL A 156 19.08 20.02 -20.71
C VAL A 156 18.75 20.46 -19.28
N GLN A 157 19.73 20.77 -18.44
CA GLN A 157 19.47 21.22 -17.07
C GLN A 157 18.84 22.63 -17.06
N GLN A 158 19.23 23.49 -17.99
CA GLN A 158 18.61 24.81 -18.18
C GLN A 158 17.25 24.72 -18.90
N ALA A 159 17.08 23.81 -19.85
CA ALA A 159 15.80 23.51 -20.49
C ALA A 159 14.82 22.83 -19.53
N ALA A 160 15.28 21.95 -18.64
CA ALA A 160 14.47 21.30 -17.62
C ALA A 160 14.00 22.31 -16.56
N LYS A 161 14.86 23.23 -16.11
CA LYS A 161 14.43 24.34 -15.24
C LYS A 161 13.42 25.25 -15.93
N THR A 162 13.62 25.56 -17.21
CA THR A 162 12.66 26.38 -17.99
C THR A 162 11.34 25.64 -18.24
N ALA A 163 11.38 24.34 -18.54
CA ALA A 163 10.22 23.49 -18.73
C ALA A 163 9.46 23.23 -17.43
N GLN A 164 10.16 23.12 -16.30
CA GLN A 164 9.57 22.95 -14.98
C GLN A 164 8.93 24.26 -14.48
N ASN A 165 9.52 25.40 -14.80
CA ASN A 165 8.90 26.72 -14.60
C ASN A 165 7.70 26.96 -15.54
N ALA A 166 7.71 26.40 -16.75
CA ALA A 166 6.56 26.44 -17.66
C ALA A 166 5.44 25.48 -17.23
N ALA A 167 5.79 24.30 -16.68
CA ALA A 167 4.83 23.31 -16.18
C ALA A 167 4.17 23.73 -14.85
N SER A 168 4.89 24.46 -14.00
CA SER A 168 4.33 25.06 -12.77
C SER A 168 3.44 26.28 -13.01
N GLN A 169 3.47 26.84 -14.22
CA GLN A 169 2.58 27.92 -14.67
C GLN A 169 1.50 27.41 -15.65
N ALA A 170 1.52 26.11 -16.01
CA ALA A 170 0.52 25.50 -16.86
C ALA A 170 -0.73 25.16 -16.03
N ALA A 171 -1.86 25.74 -16.38
CA ALA A 171 -3.14 25.45 -15.72
C ALA A 171 -3.74 24.17 -16.30
N ARG A 172 -4.12 23.24 -15.43
CA ARG A 172 -4.89 22.05 -15.83
C ARG A 172 -6.35 22.44 -16.06
N CYS A 173 -6.91 22.03 -17.19
CA CYS A 173 -8.31 22.22 -17.46
C CYS A 173 -9.16 21.39 -16.48
N PRO A 174 -10.16 21.97 -15.82
CA PRO A 174 -11.01 21.26 -14.87
C PRO A 174 -11.98 20.25 -15.52
N ASN A 175 -12.21 20.34 -16.84
CA ASN A 175 -13.18 19.48 -17.54
C ASN A 175 -12.53 18.26 -18.19
N ASP A 176 -11.40 18.43 -18.89
CA ASP A 176 -10.74 17.35 -19.63
C ASP A 176 -9.34 16.98 -19.09
N GLY A 177 -8.88 17.67 -18.04
CA GLY A 177 -7.57 17.44 -17.42
C GLY A 177 -6.36 17.84 -18.28
N THR A 178 -6.59 18.43 -19.45
CA THR A 178 -5.51 18.81 -20.37
C THR A 178 -4.66 19.94 -19.77
N LEU A 179 -3.35 19.82 -19.93
CA LEU A 179 -2.39 20.86 -19.54
C LEU A 179 -2.42 21.98 -20.58
N ALA A 180 -2.93 23.14 -20.19
CA ALA A 180 -2.95 24.31 -21.05
C ALA A 180 -1.74 25.21 -20.74
N ALA A 181 -1.17 25.81 -21.78
CA ALA A 181 -0.01 26.68 -21.64
C ALA A 181 -0.32 27.91 -20.76
N PRO A 182 0.68 28.50 -20.08
CA PRO A 182 0.48 29.70 -19.27
C PRO A 182 -0.19 30.82 -20.09
N GLY A 183 -1.31 31.36 -19.61
CA GLY A 183 -2.02 32.48 -20.22
C GLY A 183 -3.12 32.14 -21.24
N THR A 184 -3.44 30.86 -21.48
CA THR A 184 -4.57 30.48 -22.35
C THR A 184 -5.91 30.63 -21.63
N LYS A 185 -6.83 31.43 -22.19
CA LYS A 185 -8.18 31.67 -21.63
C LYS A 185 -9.15 30.51 -21.85
N PHE A 186 -8.87 29.66 -22.83
CA PHE A 186 -9.72 28.53 -23.21
C PHE A 186 -8.86 27.29 -23.42
N CYS A 187 -9.39 26.13 -23.04
CA CYS A 187 -8.76 24.86 -23.29
C CYS A 187 -8.70 24.60 -24.81
N PRO A 188 -7.53 24.25 -25.38
CA PRO A 188 -7.40 23.95 -26.80
C PRO A 188 -8.09 22.64 -27.23
N ASN A 189 -8.51 21.79 -26.30
CA ASN A 189 -9.11 20.49 -26.59
C ASN A 189 -10.64 20.51 -26.40
N CYS A 190 -11.12 20.83 -25.20
CA CYS A 190 -12.57 20.88 -24.95
C CYS A 190 -13.22 22.28 -25.09
N GLY A 191 -12.45 23.35 -25.35
CA GLY A 191 -12.97 24.72 -25.44
C GLY A 191 -13.44 25.34 -24.12
N THR A 192 -13.36 24.61 -23.00
CA THR A 192 -13.79 25.10 -21.68
C THR A 192 -12.91 26.28 -21.25
N LYS A 193 -13.53 27.34 -20.74
CA LYS A 193 -12.81 28.52 -20.24
C LYS A 193 -11.97 28.11 -19.03
N ILE A 194 -10.66 28.34 -19.13
CA ILE A 194 -9.75 28.11 -18.02
C ILE A 194 -9.65 29.45 -17.31
N GLU A 195 -10.20 29.52 -16.10
CA GLU A 195 -10.02 30.69 -15.24
C GLU A 195 -8.56 30.68 -14.79
N THR A 196 -7.73 31.42 -15.53
CA THR A 196 -6.37 31.71 -15.10
C THR A 196 -6.51 32.38 -13.74
N VAL A 197 -6.22 31.63 -12.67
CA VAL A 197 -6.02 32.20 -11.35
C VAL A 197 -4.73 33.00 -11.45
N SER A 198 -4.85 34.21 -12.01
CA SER A 198 -3.86 35.26 -11.89
C SER A 198 -3.68 35.41 -10.40
N LYS A 199 -2.60 34.81 -9.89
CA LYS A 199 -2.25 34.76 -8.48
C LYS A 199 -2.57 36.13 -7.89
N ALA A 200 -3.53 36.19 -6.96
CA ALA A 200 -3.93 37.43 -6.33
C ALA A 200 -2.68 38.05 -5.71
N GLY A 201 -2.11 39.02 -6.41
CA GLY A 201 -0.90 39.70 -6.01
C GLY A 201 -1.28 40.80 -5.05
N PHE A 202 -0.47 41.03 -4.02
CA PHE A 202 -0.53 42.25 -3.25
C PHE A 202 0.30 43.31 -3.98
N CYS A 203 -0.19 44.54 -4.03
CA CYS A 203 0.53 45.66 -4.62
C CYS A 203 1.81 45.91 -3.81
N GLN A 204 2.96 45.84 -4.46
CA GLN A 204 4.27 46.07 -3.82
C GLN A 204 4.42 47.51 -3.28
N ASN A 205 3.58 48.46 -3.75
CA ASN A 205 3.66 49.87 -3.35
C ASN A 205 2.71 50.23 -2.21
N CYS A 206 1.46 49.76 -2.24
CA CYS A 206 0.44 50.13 -1.24
C CYS A 206 -0.13 48.95 -0.45
N GLY A 207 0.28 47.70 -0.74
CA GLY A 207 -0.21 46.50 -0.07
C GLY A 207 -1.63 46.05 -0.45
N ALA A 208 -2.35 46.83 -1.25
CA ALA A 208 -3.72 46.48 -1.67
C ALA A 208 -3.76 45.24 -2.58
N GLU A 209 -4.79 44.43 -2.44
CA GLU A 209 -5.00 43.24 -3.26
C GLU A 209 -5.31 43.65 -4.71
N THR A 210 -4.46 43.25 -5.65
CA THR A 210 -4.55 43.71 -7.05
C THR A 210 -5.61 42.96 -7.84
N LYS A 211 -6.17 41.87 -7.29
CA LYS A 211 -7.21 41.02 -7.90
C LYS A 211 -6.90 40.66 -9.36
N GLY A 212 -5.62 40.56 -9.72
CA GLY A 212 -5.17 40.26 -11.08
C GLY A 212 -5.27 41.40 -12.09
N ALA A 213 -5.47 42.65 -11.65
CA ALA A 213 -5.46 43.83 -12.52
C ALA A 213 -4.03 44.24 -12.92
N LYS A 214 -3.87 44.85 -14.10
CA LYS A 214 -2.58 45.42 -14.60
C LYS A 214 -2.15 46.70 -13.87
N PHE A 215 -3.10 47.35 -13.21
CA PHE A 215 -2.88 48.56 -12.41
C PHE A 215 -3.58 48.36 -11.08
N CYS A 216 -2.91 48.75 -10.00
CA CYS A 216 -3.51 48.72 -8.68
C CYS A 216 -4.73 49.67 -8.64
N PRO A 217 -5.91 49.20 -8.20
CA PRO A 217 -7.12 50.03 -8.15
C PRO A 217 -7.02 51.18 -7.14
N ASP A 218 -6.19 51.05 -6.10
CA ASP A 218 -6.09 52.06 -5.03
C ASP A 218 -4.98 53.09 -5.26
N CYS A 219 -3.86 52.71 -5.88
CA CYS A 219 -2.71 53.62 -6.07
C CYS A 219 -2.29 53.83 -7.52
N GLY A 220 -2.95 53.19 -8.50
CA GLY A 220 -2.66 53.33 -9.93
C GLY A 220 -1.30 52.77 -10.38
N THR A 221 -0.52 52.18 -9.48
CA THR A 221 0.81 51.63 -9.80
C THR A 221 0.66 50.36 -10.64
N ARG A 222 1.47 50.22 -11.70
CA ARG A 222 1.45 49.04 -12.57
C ARG A 222 1.90 47.80 -11.80
N THR A 223 1.07 46.76 -11.80
CA THR A 223 1.31 45.48 -11.12
C THR A 223 1.69 44.46 -12.18
N GLY A 224 2.92 43.95 -12.08
CA GLY A 224 3.54 43.02 -13.03
C GLY A 224 3.08 41.59 -12.85
#